data_AF-M1ZNH7-F1
#
_entry.id   AF-M1ZNH7-F1
#
_cell.length_a   1.000
_cell.length_b   1.000
_cell.length_c   1.000
_cell.angle_alpha   90.00
_cell.angle_beta   90.00
_cell.angle_gamma   90.00
#
_symmetry.space_group_name_H-M   'P 1'
#
loop_
_entity.id
_entity.type
_entity.pdbx_description
1 polymer ?
#
loop_
_entity_poly.entity_id
_entity_poly.type
_entity_poly.pdbx_seq_one_letter_code
_entity_poly.pdbx_strand_id
1 'polypeptide(L)'
;MRDIYNNPLNKRYSSKEMSYLFSEEMKFKTWRKLWVALAESEKELGLNITEEQINELKKYIDDINYEVAEEREKEVRHDVMSHVYAYGVQCPKA
;
A
#
# COMPACT_ATOMS: atom_id res chain seq x y z
N MET A 1 26.99 4.04 -2.07
CA MET A 1 27.29 3.76 -3.48
C MET A 1 27.39 5.06 -4.26
N ARG A 2 28.53 5.32 -4.94
CA ARG A 2 28.69 6.41 -5.93
C ARG A 2 28.64 5.90 -7.38
N ASP A 3 28.41 4.60 -7.50
CA ASP A 3 28.37 3.74 -8.68
C ASP A 3 26.95 3.44 -9.15
N ILE A 4 25.92 3.89 -8.42
CA ILE A 4 24.51 3.83 -8.83
C ILE A 4 24.02 5.26 -9.12
N TYR A 5 23.24 5.41 -10.20
CA TYR A 5 22.56 6.66 -10.53
C TYR A 5 21.71 7.14 -9.35
N ASN A 6 21.79 8.43 -9.05
CA ASN A 6 20.98 9.07 -8.02
C ASN A 6 20.39 10.35 -8.60
N ASN A 7 19.09 10.56 -8.37
CA ASN A 7 18.43 11.78 -8.81
C ASN A 7 18.75 12.94 -7.84
N PRO A 8 19.39 14.05 -8.30
CA PRO A 8 19.73 15.17 -7.43
C PRO A 8 18.51 15.88 -6.83
N LEU A 9 17.32 15.74 -7.43
CA LEU A 9 16.07 16.19 -6.81
C LEU A 9 15.90 15.56 -5.43
N ASN A 10 16.00 14.24 -5.33
CA ASN A 10 15.81 13.53 -4.06
C ASN A 10 16.98 13.70 -3.08
N LYS A 11 18.19 13.97 -3.57
CA LYS A 11 19.40 14.04 -2.73
C LYS A 11 19.78 15.46 -2.27
N ARG A 12 19.45 16.50 -3.04
CA ARG A 12 19.99 17.86 -2.83
C ARG A 12 18.95 18.96 -2.90
N TYR A 13 17.97 18.87 -3.79
CA TYR A 13 17.13 20.03 -4.13
C TYR A 13 15.76 20.01 -3.48
N SER A 14 15.08 18.86 -3.49
CA SER A 14 13.73 18.73 -2.93
C SER A 14 13.75 18.72 -1.41
N SER A 15 12.68 19.24 -0.79
CA SER A 15 12.47 19.10 0.64
C SER A 15 12.16 17.64 1.00
N LYS A 16 12.30 17.29 2.28
CA LYS A 16 11.99 15.94 2.76
C LYS A 16 10.50 15.62 2.59
N GLU A 17 9.64 16.60 2.84
CA GLU A 17 8.18 16.50 2.75
C GLU A 17 7.76 16.21 1.32
N MET A 18 8.30 16.96 0.34
CA MET A 18 8.01 16.74 -1.07
C MET A 18 8.49 15.36 -1.55
N SER A 19 9.69 14.96 -1.10
CA SER A 19 10.23 13.63 -1.45
C SER A 19 9.37 12.51 -0.87
N TYR A 20 8.82 12.69 0.34
CA TYR A 20 7.93 11.72 0.96
C TYR A 20 6.59 11.60 0.23
N LEU A 21 6.01 12.71 -0.25
CA LEU A 21 4.73 12.67 -0.99
C LEU A 21 4.77 11.77 -2.23
N PHE A 22 5.93 11.68 -2.89
CA PHE A 22 6.16 10.84 -4.06
C PHE A 22 6.86 9.50 -3.74
N SER A 23 7.02 9.16 -2.46
CA SER A 23 7.61 7.89 -2.05
C SER A 23 6.64 6.73 -2.22
N GLU A 24 7.20 5.52 -2.36
CA GLU A 24 6.42 4.28 -2.33
C GLU A 24 5.67 4.09 -1.01
N GLU A 25 6.27 4.50 0.10
CA GLU A 25 5.64 4.54 1.43
C GLU A 25 4.32 5.33 1.40
N MET A 26 4.35 6.56 0.90
CA MET A 26 3.13 7.37 0.78
C MET A 26 2.14 6.74 -0.23
N LYS A 27 2.62 6.28 -1.39
CA LYS A 27 1.79 5.68 -2.45
C LYS A 27 0.98 4.49 -1.89
N PHE A 28 1.67 3.52 -1.31
CA PHE A 28 1.06 2.26 -0.92
C PHE A 28 0.24 2.36 0.38
N LYS A 29 0.63 3.22 1.32
CA LYS A 29 -0.25 3.58 2.46
C LYS A 29 -1.53 4.23 1.98
N THR A 30 -1.43 5.10 0.98
CA THR A 30 -2.60 5.74 0.37
C THR A 30 -3.49 4.73 -0.35
N TRP A 31 -2.93 3.73 -1.05
CA TRP A 31 -3.71 2.64 -1.63
C TRP A 31 -4.51 1.87 -0.57
N ARG A 32 -3.87 1.50 0.56
CA ARG A 32 -4.57 0.82 1.66
C ARG A 32 -5.69 1.68 2.25
N LYS A 33 -5.48 2.98 2.40
CA LYS A 33 -6.54 3.93 2.80
C LYS A 33 -7.72 3.94 1.82
N LEU A 34 -7.44 3.92 0.51
CA LEU A 34 -8.48 3.87 -0.51
C LEU A 34 -9.27 2.56 -0.48
N TRP A 35 -8.60 1.41 -0.27
CA TRP A 35 -9.30 0.12 -0.12
C TRP A 35 -10.15 0.05 1.14
N VAL A 36 -9.68 0.62 2.26
CA VAL A 36 -10.50 0.74 3.48
C VAL A 36 -11.72 1.61 3.21
N ALA A 37 -11.55 2.79 2.60
CA ALA A 37 -12.66 3.67 2.27
C ALA A 37 -13.67 3.01 1.32
N LEU A 38 -13.19 2.20 0.37
CA LEU A 38 -14.02 1.39 -0.51
C LEU A 38 -14.84 0.38 0.30
N ALA A 39 -14.20 -0.41 1.16
CA ALA A 39 -14.88 -1.42 1.98
C ALA A 39 -15.90 -0.81 2.95
N GLU A 40 -15.59 0.35 3.54
CA GLU A 40 -16.52 1.13 4.36
C GLU A 40 -17.76 1.58 3.56
N SER A 41 -17.53 2.11 2.35
CA SER A 41 -18.62 2.57 1.47
C SER A 41 -19.48 1.41 0.98
N GLU A 42 -18.85 0.31 0.59
CA GLU A 42 -19.52 -0.92 0.14
C GLU A 42 -20.40 -1.52 1.25
N LYS A 43 -19.91 -1.51 2.49
CA LYS A 43 -20.68 -1.90 3.67
C LYS A 43 -21.89 -0.99 3.89
N GLU A 44 -21.70 0.33 3.82
CA GLU A 44 -22.79 1.32 3.96
C GLU A 44 -23.89 1.11 2.90
N LEU A 45 -23.50 0.71 1.68
CA LEU A 45 -24.41 0.37 0.59
C LEU A 45 -25.05 -1.02 0.72
N GLY A 46 -24.73 -1.78 1.78
CA GLY A 46 -25.38 -3.05 2.11
C GLY A 46 -24.69 -4.30 1.56
N LEU A 47 -23.45 -4.20 1.06
CA LEU A 47 -22.67 -5.40 0.76
C LEU A 47 -22.26 -6.12 2.06
N ASN A 48 -22.10 -7.44 1.97
CA ASN A 48 -21.79 -8.29 3.11
C ASN A 48 -20.31 -8.16 3.53
N ILE A 49 -19.96 -7.03 4.13
CA ILE A 49 -18.65 -6.72 4.67
C ILE A 49 -18.82 -6.48 6.17
N THR A 50 -18.08 -7.24 6.99
CA THR A 50 -18.20 -7.14 8.45
C THR A 50 -17.34 -5.99 8.99
N GLU A 51 -17.71 -5.47 10.15
CA GLU A 51 -16.87 -4.48 10.87
C GLU A 51 -15.50 -5.06 11.26
N GLU A 52 -15.42 -6.37 11.50
CA GLU A 52 -14.17 -7.05 11.81
C GLU A 52 -13.18 -7.00 10.63
N GLN A 53 -13.66 -7.22 9.41
CA GLN A 53 -12.84 -7.14 8.19
C GLN A 53 -12.27 -5.72 7.99
N ILE A 54 -13.11 -4.70 8.12
CA ILE A 54 -12.69 -3.30 7.99
C ILE A 54 -11.66 -2.92 9.06
N ASN A 55 -11.87 -3.36 10.31
CA ASN A 55 -10.93 -3.09 11.39
C ASN A 55 -9.59 -3.81 11.20
N GLU A 56 -9.60 -5.02 10.65
CA GLU A 56 -8.37 -5.74 10.29
C GLU A 56 -7.60 -4.99 9.20
N LEU A 57 -8.28 -4.53 8.15
CA LEU A 57 -7.66 -3.69 7.11
C LEU A 57 -7.05 -2.43 7.73
N LYS A 58 -7.82 -1.69 8.54
CA LYS A 58 -7.35 -0.45 9.21
C LYS A 58 -6.07 -0.65 10.02
N LYS A 59 -5.97 -1.78 10.74
CA LYS A 59 -4.80 -2.11 11.57
C LYS A 59 -3.49 -2.13 10.78
N TYR A 60 -3.54 -2.56 9.52
CA TYR A 60 -2.36 -2.75 8.68
C TYR A 60 -2.18 -1.64 7.62
N ILE A 61 -2.93 -0.53 7.66
CA ILE A 61 -2.75 0.57 6.68
C ILE A 61 -1.29 1.03 6.61
N ASP A 62 -0.64 1.20 7.78
CA ASP A 62 0.70 1.77 7.87
C ASP A 62 1.84 0.73 7.95
N ASP A 63 1.51 -0.56 7.92
CA ASP A 63 2.44 -1.69 8.06
C ASP A 63 2.45 -2.55 6.79
N ILE A 64 3.25 -2.14 5.80
CA ILE A 64 3.30 -2.77 4.48
C ILE A 64 4.37 -3.86 4.45
N ASN A 65 3.97 -5.08 4.09
CA ASN A 65 4.84 -6.22 3.86
C ASN A 65 5.42 -6.20 2.43
N TYR A 66 6.37 -5.30 2.19
CA TYR A 66 6.99 -5.07 0.88
C TYR A 66 7.56 -6.34 0.23
N GLU A 67 8.19 -7.21 1.01
CA GLU A 67 8.82 -8.43 0.50
C GLU A 67 7.80 -9.36 -0.17
N VAL A 68 6.59 -9.46 0.39
CA VAL A 68 5.49 -10.27 -0.16
C VAL A 68 4.96 -9.65 -1.45
N ALA A 69 4.83 -8.32 -1.49
CA ALA A 69 4.41 -7.61 -2.70
C ALA A 69 5.43 -7.75 -3.82
N GLU A 70 6.73 -7.59 -3.54
CA GLU A 70 7.80 -7.73 -4.52
C GLU A 70 7.94 -9.14 -5.07
N GLU A 71 7.82 -10.16 -4.21
CA GLU A 71 7.83 -11.57 -4.64
C GLU A 71 6.64 -11.85 -5.56
N ARG A 72 5.44 -11.42 -5.15
CA ARG A 72 4.23 -11.62 -5.93
C ARG A 72 4.27 -10.87 -7.25
N GLU A 73 4.78 -9.64 -7.28
CA GLU A 73 4.88 -8.83 -8.50
C GLU A 73 5.75 -9.50 -9.56
N LYS A 74 6.84 -10.19 -9.17
CA LYS A 74 7.68 -10.95 -10.11
C LYS A 74 6.92 -12.06 -10.80
N GLU A 75 5.97 -12.68 -10.10
CA GLU A 75 5.12 -13.74 -10.64
C GLU A 75 4.01 -13.18 -11.54
N VAL A 76 3.26 -12.21 -11.06
CA VAL A 76 2.03 -11.73 -11.72
C VAL A 76 2.25 -10.57 -12.68
N ARG A 77 3.43 -9.93 -12.62
CA ARG A 77 3.85 -8.76 -13.41
C ARG A 77 2.86 -7.60 -13.32
N HIS A 78 2.28 -7.40 -12.14
CA HIS A 78 1.25 -6.39 -11.89
C HIS A 78 1.33 -5.90 -10.43
N ASP A 79 1.71 -4.62 -10.25
CA ASP A 79 1.95 -4.00 -8.95
C ASP A 79 0.68 -3.85 -8.08
N VAL A 80 -0.43 -3.41 -8.67
CA VAL A 80 -1.70 -3.31 -7.92
C VAL A 80 -2.10 -4.69 -7.37
N MET A 81 -2.07 -5.73 -8.22
CA MET A 81 -2.49 -7.07 -7.81
C MET A 81 -1.52 -7.72 -6.82
N SER A 82 -0.22 -7.40 -6.89
CA SER A 82 0.74 -7.86 -5.89
C SER A 82 0.49 -7.23 -4.52
N HIS A 83 0.17 -5.93 -4.46
CA HIS A 83 -0.18 -5.25 -3.22
C HIS A 83 -1.54 -5.67 -2.66
N VAL A 84 -2.53 -5.98 -3.52
CA VAL A 84 -3.80 -6.59 -3.08
C VAL A 84 -3.53 -7.94 -2.41
N TYR A 85 -2.73 -8.79 -3.04
CA TYR A 85 -2.36 -10.09 -2.47
C TYR A 85 -1.59 -9.94 -1.14
N ALA A 86 -0.57 -9.09 -1.11
CA ALA A 86 0.24 -8.85 0.08
C ALA A 86 -0.61 -8.36 1.27
N TYR A 87 -1.56 -7.46 0.99
CA TYR A 87 -2.46 -6.95 2.02
C TYR A 87 -3.44 -8.03 2.54
N GLY A 88 -3.97 -8.87 1.66
CA GLY A 88 -4.80 -10.02 2.02
C GLY A 88 -4.05 -11.06 2.87
N VAL A 89 -2.73 -11.24 2.64
CA VAL A 89 -1.90 -12.10 3.50
C VAL A 89 -1.81 -11.55 4.94
N GLN A 90 -1.80 -10.23 5.13
CA GLN A 90 -1.82 -9.60 6.47
C GLN A 90 -3.23 -9.55 7.07
N CYS A 91 -4.28 -9.58 6.24
CA CYS A 91 -5.67 -9.47 6.63
C CYS A 91 -6.46 -10.72 6.23
N PRO A 92 -6.20 -11.89 6.85
CA PRO A 92 -6.76 -13.17 6.42
C PRO A 92 -8.28 -13.29 6.62
N LYS A 93 -8.91 -12.39 7.37
CA LYS A 93 -10.36 -12.35 7.56
C LYS A 93 -11.04 -11.44 6.55
N ALA A 94 -10.31 -10.45 6.01
CA ALA A 94 -10.80 -9.44 5.06
C ALA A 94 -10.80 -9.93 3.61
#